data_AF-A0AAJ2EU49-F1
#
_entry.id   AF-A0AAJ2EU49-F1
#
_cell.length_a   1.000
_cell.length_b   1.000
_cell.length_c   1.000
_cell.angle_alpha   90.00
_cell.angle_beta   90.00
_cell.angle_gamma   90.00
#
_symmetry.space_group_name_H-M   'P 1'
#
loop_
_entity.id
_entity.type
_entity.pdbx_description
1 polymer ?
#
loop_
_entity_poly.entity_id
_entity_poly.type
_entity_poly.pdbx_seq_one_letter_code
_entity_poly.pdbx_strand_id
1 'polypeptide(L)'
;MLRQIAERLQSAFTRALAAALAAAFAFWAARHLLGHQQPVFAAIGALICLAPGIPSQIRQGMGLIVGVTVGIVVGEAALVIPPELAELRMASATFIAMMVAVSFGMPPVVPIQAGASAMLVLLMGPQVAGLARFLDVLVGASTGLIVAFVFFRERLKF
;
A
#
# COMPACT_ATOMS: atom_id res chain seq x y z
N MET A 1 16.50 3.05 28.51
CA MET A 1 16.46 2.65 27.09
C MET A 1 15.72 1.33 26.87
N LEU A 2 16.16 0.18 27.43
CA LEU A 2 15.49 -1.13 27.19
C LEU A 2 14.01 -1.18 27.63
N ARG A 3 13.66 -0.62 28.78
CA ARG A 3 12.25 -0.55 29.24
C ARG A 3 11.35 0.23 28.28
N GLN A 4 11.82 1.38 27.79
CA GLN A 4 11.10 2.20 26.82
C GLN A 4 10.89 1.48 25.48
N ILE A 5 11.86 0.67 25.05
CA ILE A 5 11.71 -0.18 23.84
C ILE A 5 10.63 -1.24 24.10
N ALA A 6 10.66 -1.91 25.25
CA ALA A 6 9.67 -2.93 25.61
C ALA A 6 8.24 -2.35 25.64
N GLU A 7 8.05 -1.16 26.23
CA GLU A 7 6.75 -0.48 26.28
C GLU A 7 6.23 -0.11 24.87
N ARG A 8 7.11 0.36 23.99
CA ARG A 8 6.77 0.64 22.58
C ARG A 8 6.39 -0.62 21.82
N LEU A 9 7.09 -1.73 22.05
CA LEU A 9 6.78 -3.01 21.41
C LEU A 9 5.45 -3.58 21.92
N GLN A 10 5.23 -3.57 23.23
CA GLN A 10 3.99 -4.05 23.84
C GLN A 10 2.78 -3.24 23.36
N SER A 11 2.90 -1.91 23.29
CA SER A 11 1.82 -1.05 22.78
C SER A 11 1.53 -1.22 21.28
N ALA A 12 2.54 -1.59 20.47
CA ALA A 12 2.38 -1.82 19.04
C ALA A 12 1.97 -3.26 18.69
N PHE A 13 2.20 -4.23 19.58
CA PHE A 13 2.10 -5.67 19.30
C PHE A 13 0.76 -6.07 18.68
N THR A 14 -0.36 -5.75 19.34
CA THR A 14 -1.70 -6.14 18.87
C THR A 14 -2.01 -5.60 17.48
N ARG A 15 -1.61 -4.35 17.19
CA ARG A 15 -1.85 -3.71 15.89
C ARG A 15 -0.93 -4.28 14.81
N ALA A 16 0.34 -4.49 15.13
CA ALA A 16 1.30 -5.09 14.20
C ALA A 16 0.88 -6.52 13.83
N LEU A 17 0.43 -7.30 14.80
CA LEU A 17 -0.10 -8.65 14.58
C LEU A 17 -1.37 -8.62 13.72
N ALA A 18 -2.33 -7.75 14.04
CA ALA A 18 -3.55 -7.60 13.24
C ALA A 18 -3.25 -7.18 11.79
N ALA A 19 -2.31 -6.24 11.60
CA ALA A 19 -1.89 -5.80 10.27
C ALA A 19 -1.23 -6.93 9.47
N ALA A 20 -0.36 -7.73 10.11
CA ALA A 20 0.28 -8.88 9.48
C ALA A 20 -0.73 -9.96 9.07
N LEU A 21 -1.68 -10.30 9.96
CA LEU A 21 -2.74 -11.27 9.66
C LEU A 21 -3.68 -10.77 8.57
N ALA A 22 -4.06 -9.48 8.59
CA ALA A 22 -4.88 -8.87 7.56
C ALA A 22 -4.17 -8.85 6.20
N ALA A 23 -2.87 -8.58 6.16
CA ALA A 23 -2.06 -8.63 4.94
C ALA A 23 -2.01 -10.05 4.36
N ALA A 24 -1.77 -11.06 5.20
CA ALA A 24 -1.79 -12.46 4.79
C ALA A 24 -3.17 -12.88 4.26
N PHE A 25 -4.25 -12.46 4.93
CA PHE A 25 -5.61 -12.74 4.49
C PHE A 25 -5.96 -12.04 3.18
N ALA A 26 -5.62 -10.75 3.02
CA ALA A 26 -5.87 -10.01 1.79
C ALA A 26 -5.12 -10.63 0.59
N PHE A 27 -3.87 -11.05 0.80
CA PHE A 27 -3.11 -11.80 -0.20
C PHE A 27 -3.81 -13.11 -0.57
N TRP A 28 -4.20 -13.90 0.43
CA TRP A 28 -4.93 -15.15 0.21
C TRP A 28 -6.24 -14.92 -0.55
N ALA A 29 -7.01 -13.90 -0.17
CA ALA A 29 -8.29 -13.56 -0.77
C ALA A 29 -8.13 -13.17 -2.24
N ALA A 30 -7.22 -12.24 -2.56
CA ALA A 30 -6.94 -11.88 -3.94
C ALA A 30 -6.44 -13.07 -4.77
N ARG A 31 -5.61 -13.94 -4.18
CA ARG A 31 -5.09 -15.12 -4.88
C ARG A 31 -6.15 -16.13 -5.23
N HIS A 32 -7.05 -16.45 -4.30
CA HIS A 32 -8.02 -17.53 -4.47
C HIS A 32 -9.36 -17.05 -5.03
N LEU A 33 -9.78 -15.82 -4.72
CA LEU A 33 -11.06 -15.27 -5.17
C LEU A 33 -10.94 -14.56 -6.52
N LEU A 34 -9.80 -13.93 -6.82
CA LEU A 34 -9.55 -13.22 -8.09
C LEU A 34 -8.58 -13.97 -9.02
N GLY A 35 -7.95 -15.05 -8.55
CA GLY A 35 -7.01 -15.85 -9.36
C GLY A 35 -5.65 -15.18 -9.58
N HIS A 36 -5.31 -14.14 -8.80
CA HIS A 36 -4.04 -13.42 -8.96
C HIS A 36 -2.86 -14.24 -8.41
N GLN A 37 -1.78 -14.40 -9.17
CA GLN A 37 -0.66 -15.26 -8.79
C GLN A 37 0.14 -14.71 -7.60
N GLN A 38 0.46 -13.41 -7.61
CA GLN A 38 1.28 -12.74 -6.59
C GLN A 38 0.67 -11.38 -6.20
N PRO A 39 -0.47 -11.35 -5.47
CA PRO A 39 -1.19 -10.13 -5.13
C PRO A 39 -0.56 -9.33 -3.99
N VAL A 40 0.69 -8.88 -4.18
CA VAL A 40 1.47 -8.14 -3.18
C VAL A 40 0.79 -6.80 -2.83
N PHE A 41 0.11 -6.18 -3.80
CA PHE A 41 -0.67 -4.96 -3.60
C PHE A 41 -1.80 -5.13 -2.58
N ALA A 42 -2.43 -6.31 -2.52
CA ALA A 42 -3.46 -6.62 -1.52
C ALA A 42 -2.86 -6.72 -0.12
N ALA A 43 -1.72 -7.40 0.00
CA ALA A 43 -1.00 -7.50 1.26
C ALA A 43 -0.56 -6.12 1.79
N ILE A 44 0.09 -5.32 0.93
CA ILE A 44 0.56 -3.98 1.27
C ILE A 44 -0.62 -3.06 1.61
N GLY A 45 -1.73 -3.16 0.88
CA GLY A 45 -2.91 -2.33 1.12
C GLY A 45 -3.49 -2.56 2.51
N ALA A 46 -3.64 -3.82 2.93
CA ALA A 46 -4.13 -4.15 4.27
C ALA A 46 -3.13 -3.75 5.38
N LEU A 47 -1.83 -4.00 5.16
CA LEU A 47 -0.76 -3.63 6.08
C LEU A 47 -0.77 -2.12 6.37
N ILE A 48 -0.83 -1.30 5.32
CA ILE A 48 -0.78 0.16 5.45
C ILE A 48 -2.03 0.71 6.12
N CYS A 49 -3.21 0.15 5.84
CA CYS A 49 -4.45 0.59 6.48
C CYS A 49 -4.45 0.33 8.01
N LEU A 50 -3.73 -0.70 8.47
CA LEU A 50 -3.70 -1.13 9.87
C LEU A 50 -2.42 -0.80 10.63
N ALA A 51 -1.46 -0.12 10.01
CA ALA A 51 -0.17 0.10 10.64
C ALA A 51 -0.30 0.82 12.01
N PRO A 52 0.50 0.45 13.02
CA PRO A 52 0.47 1.09 14.32
C PRO A 52 0.74 2.60 14.22
N GLY A 53 0.11 3.39 15.10
CA GLY A 53 0.35 4.84 15.18
C GLY A 53 -0.43 5.71 14.19
N ILE A 54 -1.25 5.12 13.30
CA ILE A 54 -2.07 5.88 12.36
C ILE A 54 -3.24 6.57 13.08
N PRO A 55 -3.49 7.88 12.81
CA PRO A 55 -4.55 8.64 13.47
C PRO A 55 -5.97 8.30 12.98
N SER A 56 -6.14 8.03 11.68
CA SER A 56 -7.41 7.64 11.06
C SER A 56 -7.17 6.63 9.94
N GLN A 57 -7.67 5.41 10.12
CA GLN A 57 -7.52 4.32 9.15
C GLN A 57 -8.29 4.60 7.86
N ILE A 58 -9.43 5.29 7.93
CA ILE A 58 -10.21 5.68 6.74
C ILE A 58 -9.42 6.65 5.87
N ARG A 59 -8.90 7.74 6.47
CA ARG A 59 -8.08 8.71 5.75
C ARG A 59 -6.80 8.07 5.19
N GLN A 60 -6.20 7.15 5.94
CA GLN A 60 -5.07 6.37 5.46
C GLN A 60 -5.45 5.49 4.26
N GLY A 61 -6.55 4.75 4.32
CA GLY A 61 -6.99 3.86 3.26
C GLY A 61 -7.35 4.61 1.98
N MET A 62 -8.05 5.74 2.08
CA MET A 62 -8.32 6.61 0.93
C MET A 62 -7.03 7.15 0.32
N GLY A 63 -6.11 7.65 1.17
CA GLY A 63 -4.82 8.16 0.71
C GLY A 63 -3.96 7.08 0.03
N LEU A 64 -3.96 5.87 0.59
CA LEU A 64 -3.34 4.69 -0.01
C LEU A 64 -3.90 4.43 -1.41
N ILE A 65 -5.23 4.33 -1.56
CA ILE A 65 -5.85 4.04 -2.87
C ILE A 65 -5.46 5.10 -3.90
N VAL A 66 -5.52 6.39 -3.55
CA VAL A 66 -5.10 7.49 -4.43
C VAL A 66 -3.63 7.36 -4.81
N GLY A 67 -2.75 7.18 -3.82
CA GLY A 67 -1.31 7.07 -4.05
C GLY A 67 -0.97 5.89 -4.96
N VAL A 68 -1.50 4.71 -4.67
CA VAL A 68 -1.28 3.51 -5.49
C VAL A 68 -1.80 3.71 -6.91
N THR A 69 -2.98 4.33 -7.08
CA THR A 69 -3.52 4.61 -8.42
C THR A 69 -2.55 5.45 -9.25
N VAL A 70 -2.02 6.53 -8.67
CA VAL A 70 -1.00 7.37 -9.34
C VAL A 70 0.24 6.55 -9.67
N GLY A 71 0.74 5.77 -8.71
CA GLY A 71 1.95 4.97 -8.89
C GLY A 71 1.79 3.87 -9.94
N ILE A 72 0.62 3.24 -10.05
CA ILE A 72 0.32 2.28 -11.13
C ILE A 72 0.36 2.99 -12.47
N VAL A 73 -0.36 4.11 -12.63
CA VAL A 73 -0.39 4.84 -13.90
C VAL A 73 1.01 5.28 -14.34
N VAL A 74 1.79 5.87 -13.42
CA VAL A 74 3.16 6.32 -13.73
C VAL A 74 4.10 5.14 -13.94
N GLY A 75 3.99 4.07 -13.15
CA GLY A 75 4.80 2.87 -13.29
C GLY A 75 4.56 2.16 -14.62
N GLU A 76 3.31 2.03 -15.05
CA GLU A 76 2.93 1.45 -16.35
C GLU A 76 3.48 2.32 -17.48
N ALA A 77 3.33 3.64 -17.40
CA ALA A 77 3.91 4.56 -18.37
C ALA A 77 5.44 4.43 -18.45
N ALA A 78 6.12 4.20 -17.32
CA ALA A 78 7.56 4.02 -17.28
C ALA A 78 8.05 2.68 -17.85
N LEU A 79 7.17 1.69 -18.08
CA LEU A 79 7.55 0.42 -18.72
C LEU A 79 7.98 0.60 -20.18
N VAL A 80 7.67 1.74 -20.82
CA VAL A 80 8.18 2.07 -22.16
C VAL A 80 9.68 2.34 -22.18
N ILE A 81 10.27 2.65 -21.01
CA ILE A 81 11.71 2.88 -20.88
C ILE A 81 12.42 1.52 -20.89
N PRO A 82 13.48 1.36 -21.72
CA PRO A 82 14.20 0.10 -21.84
C PRO A 82 14.73 -0.44 -20.50
N PRO A 83 14.70 -1.77 -20.29
CA PRO A 83 15.10 -2.40 -19.04
C PRO A 83 16.58 -2.22 -18.71
N GLU A 84 17.44 -1.93 -19.69
CA GLU A 84 18.87 -1.66 -19.51
C GLU A 84 19.11 -0.39 -18.67
N LEU A 85 18.14 0.52 -18.64
CA LEU A 85 18.17 1.76 -17.86
C LEU A 85 17.39 1.62 -16.55
N ALA A 86 17.41 0.44 -15.92
CA ALA A 86 16.58 0.10 -14.76
C ALA A 86 16.64 1.15 -13.62
N GLU A 87 17.83 1.64 -13.29
CA GLU A 87 18.04 2.64 -12.23
C GLU A 87 17.42 3.99 -12.59
N LEU A 88 17.68 4.49 -13.80
CA LEU A 88 17.10 5.74 -14.30
C LEU A 88 15.58 5.64 -14.44
N ARG A 89 15.08 4.51 -14.94
CA ARG A 89 13.66 4.19 -15.07
C ARG A 89 12.98 4.22 -13.70
N MET A 90 13.57 3.59 -12.70
CA MET A 90 13.03 3.56 -11.34
C MET A 90 13.10 4.94 -10.68
N ALA A 91 14.22 5.65 -10.79
CA ALA A 91 14.41 6.97 -10.19
C ALA A 91 13.42 7.99 -10.79
N SER A 92 13.31 8.05 -12.12
CA SER A 92 12.40 8.95 -12.81
C SER A 92 10.93 8.64 -12.53
N ALA A 93 10.50 7.38 -12.62
CA ALA A 93 9.13 6.98 -12.33
C ALA A 93 8.72 7.29 -10.88
N THR A 94 9.60 6.99 -9.93
CA THR A 94 9.37 7.29 -8.50
C THR A 94 9.22 8.78 -8.28
N PHE A 95 10.17 9.58 -8.80
CA PHE A 95 10.15 11.03 -8.65
C PHE A 95 8.88 11.63 -9.24
N ILE A 96 8.52 11.26 -10.47
CA ILE A 96 7.32 11.75 -11.16
C ILE A 96 6.06 11.36 -10.38
N ALA A 97 5.93 10.10 -9.96
CA ALA A 97 4.77 9.63 -9.20
C ALA A 97 4.60 10.38 -7.89
N MET A 98 5.70 10.61 -7.15
CA MET A 98 5.68 11.40 -5.92
C MET A 98 5.29 12.85 -6.18
N MET A 99 5.84 13.50 -7.21
CA MET A 99 5.52 14.90 -7.53
C MET A 99 4.06 15.07 -7.93
N VAL A 100 3.51 14.15 -8.74
CA VAL A 100 2.09 14.14 -9.09
C VAL A 100 1.24 13.97 -7.82
N ALA A 101 1.57 13.03 -6.96
CA ALA A 101 0.82 12.80 -5.72
C ALA A 101 0.91 13.97 -4.72
N VAL A 102 2.06 14.64 -4.61
CA VAL A 102 2.24 15.84 -3.76
C VAL A 102 1.32 16.96 -4.22
N SER A 103 1.06 17.11 -5.52
CA SER A 103 0.19 18.15 -6.06
C SER A 103 -1.25 18.11 -5.50
N PHE A 104 -1.68 16.98 -4.93
CA PHE A 104 -3.01 16.82 -4.34
C PHE A 104 -3.12 17.36 -2.90
N GLY A 105 -2.00 17.75 -2.25
CA GLY A 105 -2.02 18.27 -0.88
C GLY A 105 -2.52 17.28 0.18
N MET A 106 -2.42 15.97 -0.11
CA MET A 106 -2.93 14.90 0.75
C MET A 106 -1.87 14.43 1.79
N PRO A 107 -2.26 13.61 2.79
CA PRO A 107 -1.34 13.13 3.82
C PRO A 107 -0.13 12.36 3.25
N PRO A 108 0.98 12.23 4.01
CA PRO A 108 2.23 11.63 3.52
C PRO A 108 2.10 10.23 2.90
N VAL A 109 1.10 9.44 3.29
CA VAL A 109 0.83 8.12 2.69
C VAL A 109 0.63 8.19 1.18
N VAL A 110 0.06 9.27 0.64
CA VAL A 110 -0.26 9.40 -0.79
C VAL A 110 1.01 9.45 -1.64
N PRO A 111 1.96 10.39 -1.45
CA PRO A 111 3.20 10.39 -2.22
C PRO A 111 4.09 9.18 -1.91
N ILE A 112 4.13 8.69 -0.66
CA ILE A 112 4.87 7.47 -0.33
C ILE A 112 4.37 6.28 -1.16
N GLN A 113 3.06 6.11 -1.26
CA GLN A 113 2.48 4.99 -2.02
C GLN A 113 2.54 5.17 -3.52
N ALA A 114 2.48 6.40 -4.03
CA ALA A 114 2.71 6.66 -5.44
C ALA A 114 4.12 6.23 -5.86
N GLY A 115 5.16 6.64 -5.12
CA GLY A 115 6.53 6.22 -5.40
C GLY A 115 6.72 4.70 -5.26
N ALA A 116 6.30 4.13 -4.12
CA ALA A 116 6.45 2.69 -3.86
C ALA A 116 5.70 1.82 -4.90
N SER A 117 4.51 2.23 -5.32
CA SER A 117 3.71 1.48 -6.30
C SER A 117 4.34 1.54 -7.69
N ALA A 118 4.90 2.70 -8.10
CA ALA A 118 5.64 2.81 -9.34
C ALA A 118 6.85 1.86 -9.35
N MET A 119 7.61 1.80 -8.24
CA MET A 119 8.72 0.84 -8.09
C MET A 119 8.24 -0.62 -8.21
N LEU A 120 7.14 -0.98 -7.56
CA LEU A 120 6.59 -2.33 -7.59
C LEU A 120 6.09 -2.73 -8.98
N VAL A 121 5.46 -1.81 -9.71
CA VAL A 121 5.04 -2.04 -11.10
C VAL A 121 6.24 -2.35 -11.98
N LEU A 122 7.31 -1.54 -11.87
CA LEU A 122 8.54 -1.75 -12.62
C LEU A 122 9.27 -3.04 -12.23
N LEU A 123 9.22 -3.43 -10.95
CA LEU A 123 9.81 -4.67 -10.45
C LEU A 123 9.07 -5.91 -10.96
N MET A 124 7.73 -5.86 -10.97
CA MET A 124 6.88 -6.97 -11.43
C MET A 124 6.80 -7.08 -12.96
N GLY A 125 7.11 -5.99 -13.66
CA GLY A 125 7.08 -5.94 -15.12
C GLY A 125 5.67 -5.96 -15.72
N PRO A 126 5.55 -6.07 -17.05
CA PRO A 126 4.28 -5.90 -17.76
C PRO A 126 3.32 -7.10 -17.66
N GLN A 127 3.77 -8.23 -17.09
CA GLN A 127 2.99 -9.47 -17.08
C GLN A 127 1.74 -9.39 -16.20
N VAL A 128 1.71 -8.45 -15.26
CA VAL A 128 0.55 -8.17 -14.42
C VAL A 128 -0.09 -6.88 -14.91
N ALA A 129 -1.36 -6.96 -15.33
CA ALA A 129 -2.10 -5.78 -15.76
C ALA A 129 -2.30 -4.79 -14.59
N GLY A 130 -2.17 -3.48 -14.87
CA GLY A 130 -2.41 -2.43 -13.88
C GLY A 130 -3.79 -2.52 -13.21
N LEU A 131 -4.80 -3.01 -13.92
CA LEU A 131 -6.13 -3.26 -13.35
C LEU A 131 -6.10 -4.33 -12.24
N ALA A 132 -5.37 -5.42 -12.42
CA ALA A 132 -5.23 -6.46 -11.39
C ALA A 132 -4.58 -5.90 -10.13
N ARG A 133 -3.53 -5.07 -10.28
CA ARG A 133 -2.87 -4.37 -9.16
C ARG A 133 -3.80 -3.41 -8.44
N PHE A 134 -4.65 -2.70 -9.18
CA PHE A 134 -5.64 -1.79 -8.60
C PHE A 134 -6.70 -2.56 -7.80
N LEU A 135 -7.24 -3.65 -8.36
CA LEU A 135 -8.19 -4.53 -7.66
C LEU A 135 -7.58 -5.13 -6.39
N ASP A 136 -6.32 -5.55 -6.45
CA ASP A 136 -5.57 -6.01 -5.27
C ASP A 136 -5.56 -4.97 -4.16
N VAL A 137 -5.25 -3.71 -4.48
CA VAL A 137 -5.26 -2.63 -3.49
C VAL A 137 -6.64 -2.39 -2.90
N LEU A 138 -7.71 -2.50 -3.69
CA LEU A 138 -9.07 -2.41 -3.16
C LEU A 138 -9.36 -3.53 -2.15
N VAL A 139 -8.98 -4.78 -2.47
CA VAL A 139 -9.10 -5.92 -1.55
C VAL A 139 -8.28 -5.69 -0.27
N GLY A 140 -7.05 -5.20 -0.41
CA GLY A 140 -6.19 -4.88 0.73
C GLY A 140 -6.78 -3.79 1.63
N ALA A 141 -7.15 -2.66 1.03
CA ALA A 141 -7.72 -1.53 1.75
C ALA A 141 -9.05 -1.90 2.43
N SER A 142 -9.94 -2.62 1.75
CA SER A 142 -11.20 -3.08 2.33
C SER A 142 -10.96 -4.03 3.49
N THR A 143 -10.05 -5.00 3.34
CA THR A 143 -9.67 -5.94 4.41
C THR A 143 -9.14 -5.19 5.63
N GLY A 144 -8.20 -4.26 5.42
CA GLY A 144 -7.61 -3.47 6.49
C GLY A 144 -8.65 -2.62 7.23
N LEU A 145 -9.55 -1.97 6.48
CA LEU A 145 -10.64 -1.17 7.05
C LEU A 145 -11.66 -2.02 7.82
N ILE A 146 -12.04 -3.19 7.32
CA ILE A 146 -12.96 -4.11 8.00
C ILE A 146 -12.35 -4.57 9.33
N VAL A 147 -11.08 -5.00 9.33
CA VAL A 147 -10.38 -5.39 10.56
C VAL A 147 -10.28 -4.20 11.52
N ALA A 148 -9.98 -3.00 11.02
CA ALA A 148 -9.95 -1.79 11.83
C ALA A 148 -11.31 -1.49 12.47
N PHE A 149 -12.39 -1.66 11.72
CA PHE A 149 -13.76 -1.44 12.17
C PHE A 149 -14.17 -2.44 13.25
N VAL A 150 -13.88 -3.73 13.05
CA VAL A 150 -14.26 -4.81 13.96
C VAL A 150 -13.45 -4.77 15.26
N PHE A 151 -12.14 -4.55 15.18
CA PHE A 151 -11.23 -4.73 16.32
C PHE A 151 -10.73 -3.42 16.95
N PHE A 152 -10.78 -2.28 16.24
CA PHE A 152 -10.16 -1.02 16.66
C PHE A 152 -11.11 0.19 16.58
N ARG A 153 -12.39 -0.05 16.85
CA ARG A 153 -13.54 0.85 16.68
C ARG A 153 -13.37 2.29 17.23
N GLU A 154 -12.52 2.51 18.24
CA GLU A 154 -12.32 3.82 18.88
C GLU A 154 -11.62 4.89 18.00
N ARG A 155 -11.11 4.55 16.81
CA ARG A 155 -10.31 5.47 15.97
C ARG A 155 -10.89 5.79 14.59
N LEU A 156 -12.15 5.46 14.34
CA LEU A 156 -12.89 5.88 13.13
C LEU A 156 -13.32 7.35 13.26
N LYS A 157 -12.35 8.27 13.29
CA LYS A 157 -12.60 9.71 13.22
C LYS A 157 -12.51 10.13 11.75
N PHE A 158 -13.62 10.67 11.24
CA PHE A 158 -13.74 11.25 9.89
C PHE A 158 -12.92 12.55 9.81
#